data_AF-A0A0D3FDP0-F1
#
_entry.id   AF-A0A0D3FDP0-F1
#
_cell.length_a   1.000
_cell.length_b   1.000
_cell.length_c   1.000
_cell.angle_alpha   90.00
_cell.angle_beta   90.00
_cell.angle_gamma   90.00
#
_symmetry.space_group_name_H-M   'P 1'
#
loop_
_entity.id
_entity.type
_entity.pdbx_description
1 polymer ?
#
loop_
_entity_poly.entity_id
_entity_poly.type
_entity_poly.pdbx_seq_one_letter_code
_entity_poly.pdbx_strand_id
1 'polypeptide(L)'
;MGFLEDFQASVEALPAMLQRNYSLMRELDKSLQGVQTGNEQRCQQEIEDIKHGLESGSITYDPAKLKFSDEAIEEQKHCVRIADEKVALASQTYDLVDAHIQQLDQTAKVPTEQPAPAIDLELPVDPNEPTYCLCNQVSYGEMVACDNNDCKIEWYHFGCVGVKEHPKGKWYCPSCIGFQKKRKGK
;
A
#
# COMPACT_ATOMS: atom_id res chain seq x y z
N MET A 1 -30.90 -21.45 20.30
CA MET A 1 -30.60 -20.77 19.02
C MET A 1 -29.52 -21.59 18.35
N GLY A 2 -29.71 -21.89 17.07
CA GLY A 2 -28.85 -22.81 16.34
C GLY A 2 -27.54 -22.14 15.94
N PHE A 3 -26.43 -22.88 15.98
CA PHE A 3 -25.12 -22.44 15.50
C PHE A 3 -25.15 -21.70 14.14
N LEU A 4 -26.03 -22.13 13.23
CA LEU A 4 -26.22 -21.50 11.93
C LEU A 4 -26.92 -20.13 11.99
N GLU A 5 -27.84 -19.93 12.94
CA GLU A 5 -28.52 -18.64 13.13
C GLU A 5 -27.55 -17.59 13.68
N ASP A 6 -26.73 -17.99 14.66
CA ASP A 6 -25.69 -17.13 15.24
C ASP A 6 -24.60 -16.81 14.19
N PHE A 7 -24.21 -17.78 13.37
CA PHE A 7 -23.26 -17.58 12.28
C PHE A 7 -23.80 -16.64 11.20
N GLN A 8 -25.05 -16.84 10.76
CA GLN A 8 -25.69 -15.99 9.76
C GLN A 8 -25.82 -14.55 10.27
N ALA A 9 -26.26 -14.35 11.51
CA ALA A 9 -26.34 -13.02 12.11
C ALA A 9 -24.97 -12.33 12.19
N SER A 10 -23.91 -13.08 12.47
CA SER A 10 -22.54 -12.57 12.52
C SER A 10 -22.04 -12.14 11.14
N VAL A 11 -22.28 -12.92 10.09
CA VAL A 11 -21.90 -12.59 8.71
C VAL A 11 -22.69 -11.40 8.17
N GLU A 12 -23.98 -11.29 8.49
CA GLU A 12 -24.83 -10.17 8.07
C GLU A 12 -24.38 -8.83 8.70
N ALA A 13 -23.84 -8.85 9.92
CA ALA A 13 -23.35 -7.66 10.61
C ALA A 13 -21.98 -7.18 10.12
N LEU A 14 -21.15 -8.09 9.58
CA LEU A 14 -19.76 -7.82 9.20
C LEU A 14 -19.61 -6.64 8.21
N PRO A 15 -20.37 -6.53 7.09
CA PRO A 15 -20.23 -5.41 6.17
C PRO A 15 -20.45 -4.04 6.83
N ALA A 16 -21.44 -3.93 7.72
CA ALA A 16 -21.74 -2.70 8.45
C ALA A 16 -20.61 -2.34 9.43
N MET A 17 -20.03 -3.34 10.11
CA MET A 17 -18.88 -3.15 10.99
C MET A 17 -17.64 -2.69 10.22
N LEU A 18 -17.33 -3.33 9.09
CA LEU A 18 -16.20 -2.94 8.23
C LEU A 18 -16.40 -1.52 7.69
N GLN A 19 -17.58 -1.20 7.16
CA GLN A 19 -17.88 0.14 6.66
C GLN A 19 -17.67 1.21 7.73
N ARG A 20 -18.08 0.94 8.98
CA ARG A 20 -17.84 1.83 10.12
C ARG A 20 -16.35 1.99 10.39
N ASN A 21 -15.60 0.89 10.48
CA ASN A 21 -14.16 0.93 10.77
C ASN A 21 -13.37 1.66 9.67
N TYR A 22 -13.64 1.39 8.40
CA TYR A 22 -13.00 2.11 7.28
C TYR A 22 -13.38 3.60 7.24
N SER A 23 -14.59 3.96 7.64
CA SER A 23 -14.99 5.37 7.73
C SER A 23 -14.21 6.08 8.83
N LEU A 24 -14.10 5.46 10.01
CA LEU A 24 -13.32 6.00 11.12
C LEU A 24 -11.82 6.05 10.80
N MET A 25 -11.25 5.05 10.13
CA MET A 25 -9.86 5.09 9.67
C MET A 25 -9.60 6.28 8.73
N ARG A 26 -10.51 6.58 7.80
CA ARG A 26 -10.41 7.76 6.92
C ARG A 26 -10.51 9.08 7.68
N GLU A 27 -11.33 9.14 8.72
CA GLU A 27 -11.44 10.32 9.59
C GLU A 27 -10.16 10.56 10.39
N LEU A 28 -9.58 9.49 10.96
CA LEU A 28 -8.29 9.53 11.65
C LEU A 28 -7.18 9.94 10.69
N ASP A 29 -7.18 9.45 9.45
CA ASP A 29 -6.22 9.84 8.42
C ASP A 29 -6.28 11.33 8.09
N LYS A 30 -7.49 11.85 7.88
CA LYS A 30 -7.71 13.27 7.63
C LYS A 30 -7.27 14.13 8.82
N SER A 31 -7.56 13.68 10.04
CA SER A 31 -7.16 14.35 11.27
C SER A 31 -5.63 14.38 11.41
N LEU A 32 -4.97 13.22 11.24
CA LEU A 32 -3.52 13.08 11.29
C LEU A 32 -2.83 13.98 10.27
N GLN A 33 -3.31 13.98 9.03
CA GLN A 33 -2.75 14.83 7.97
C GLN A 33 -2.88 16.33 8.33
N GLY A 34 -4.00 16.74 8.92
CA GLY A 34 -4.22 18.11 9.38
C GLY A 34 -3.23 18.53 10.47
N VAL A 35 -3.08 17.71 11.52
CA VAL A 35 -2.15 18.00 12.63
C VAL A 35 -0.70 17.94 12.17
N GLN A 36 -0.32 16.98 11.32
CA GLN A 36 1.02 16.90 10.74
C GLN A 36 1.37 18.14 9.93
N THR A 37 0.46 18.58 9.04
CA THR A 37 0.70 19.78 8.22
C THR A 37 0.84 21.02 9.10
N GLY A 38 0.01 21.16 10.13
CA GLY A 38 0.12 22.26 11.10
C GLY A 38 1.44 22.25 11.86
N ASN A 39 1.87 21.08 12.33
CA ASN A 39 3.13 20.94 13.05
C ASN A 39 4.36 21.21 12.15
N GLU A 40 4.32 20.77 10.89
CA GLU A 40 5.37 21.05 9.91
C GLU A 40 5.51 22.56 9.65
N GLN A 41 4.37 23.25 9.46
CA GLN A 41 4.36 24.71 9.29
C GLN A 41 4.91 25.44 10.52
N ARG A 42 4.56 24.99 11.73
CA ARG A 42 5.08 25.57 12.98
C ARG A 42 6.59 25.37 13.11
N CYS A 43 7.07 24.14 12.89
CA CYS A 43 8.50 23.84 12.90
C CYS A 43 9.26 24.72 11.91
N GLN A 44 8.71 24.87 10.70
CA GLN A 44 9.31 25.72 9.66
C GLN A 44 9.38 27.18 10.08
N GLN A 45 8.30 27.73 10.66
CA GLN A 45 8.28 29.10 11.16
C GLN A 45 9.31 29.32 12.28
N GLU A 46 9.41 28.39 13.24
CA GLU A 46 10.40 28.50 14.32
C GLU A 46 11.85 28.48 13.79
N ILE A 47 12.13 27.66 12.78
CA ILE A 47 13.45 27.63 12.12
C ILE A 47 13.74 28.97 11.45
N GLU A 48 12.76 29.55 10.76
CA GLU A 48 12.90 30.86 10.09
C GLU A 48 13.10 31.99 11.09
N ASP A 49 12.35 31.99 12.19
CA ASP A 49 12.47 32.99 13.26
C ASP A 49 13.86 32.95 13.92
N ILE A 50 14.37 31.75 14.20
CA ILE A 50 15.73 31.56 14.73
C ILE A 50 16.77 32.07 13.74
N LYS A 51 16.64 31.71 12.46
CA LYS A 51 17.55 32.14 11.41
C LYS A 51 17.60 33.67 11.31
N HIS A 52 16.45 34.33 11.26
CA HIS A 52 16.36 35.79 11.21
C HIS A 52 16.92 36.43 12.50
N GLY A 53 16.68 35.82 13.66
CA GLY A 53 17.24 36.25 14.94
C GLY A 53 18.77 36.20 14.98
N LEU A 54 19.37 35.19 14.35
CA LEU A 54 20.83 35.06 14.22
C LEU A 54 21.38 36.08 13.20
N GLU A 55 20.72 36.27 12.06
CA GLU A 55 21.13 37.24 11.03
C GLU A 55 21.08 38.69 11.53
N SER A 56 20.07 39.02 12.36
CA SER A 56 19.92 40.34 12.97
C SER A 56 20.79 40.55 14.22
N GLY A 57 21.46 39.51 14.72
CA GLY A 57 22.25 39.55 15.95
C GLY A 57 21.43 39.66 17.24
N SER A 58 20.10 39.49 17.16
CA SER A 58 19.18 39.50 18.31
C SER A 58 19.30 38.22 19.16
N ILE A 59 19.70 37.11 18.53
CA ILE A 59 19.90 35.81 19.16
C ILE A 59 21.39 35.46 19.09
N THR A 60 21.93 34.94 20.18
CA THR A 60 23.27 34.32 20.19
C THR A 60 23.14 32.82 19.99
N TYR A 61 23.98 32.26 19.13
CA TYR A 61 23.97 30.83 18.86
C TYR A 61 24.42 30.05 20.09
N ASP A 62 23.50 29.29 20.68
CA ASP A 62 23.75 28.36 21.78
C ASP A 62 23.10 27.01 21.45
N PRO A 63 23.89 25.98 21.09
CA PRO A 63 23.37 24.66 20.75
C PRO A 63 22.50 24.03 21.85
N ALA A 64 22.75 24.36 23.13
CA ALA A 64 22.00 23.78 24.25
C ALA A 64 20.60 24.41 24.42
N LYS A 65 20.36 25.57 23.80
CA LYS A 65 19.07 26.29 23.85
C LYS A 65 18.24 26.15 22.58
N LEU A 66 18.82 25.59 21.53
CA LEU A 66 18.13 25.26 20.29
C LEU A 66 17.23 24.05 20.49
N LYS A 67 15.96 24.32 20.80
CA LYS A 67 14.88 23.34 20.84
C LYS A 67 13.61 23.95 20.27
N PHE A 68 12.76 23.11 19.71
CA PHE A 68 11.40 23.52 19.33
C PHE A 68 10.58 23.93 20.55
N SER A 69 9.54 24.71 20.32
CA SER A 69 8.57 25.10 21.34
C SER A 69 7.88 23.89 21.97
N ASP A 70 7.41 24.07 23.21
CA ASP A 70 6.64 23.03 23.89
C ASP A 70 5.31 22.78 23.14
N GLU A 71 4.77 23.79 22.46
CA GLU A 71 3.62 23.70 21.57
C GLU A 71 3.88 22.78 20.36
N ALA A 72 5.00 22.94 19.65
CA ALA A 72 5.37 22.06 18.53
C ALA A 72 5.59 20.62 19.00
N ILE A 73 6.21 20.44 20.17
CA ILE A 73 6.39 19.11 20.76
C ILE A 73 5.04 18.47 21.10
N GLU A 74 4.09 19.23 21.63
CA GLU A 74 2.77 18.70 21.99
C GLU A 74 1.90 18.38 20.76
N GLU A 75 1.99 19.18 19.70
CA GLU A 75 1.38 18.87 18.40
C GLU A 75 1.99 17.60 17.79
N GLN A 76 3.32 17.43 17.85
CA GLN A 76 3.98 16.22 17.39
C GLN A 76 3.52 14.98 18.18
N LYS A 77 3.38 15.07 19.51
CA LYS A 77 2.83 13.97 20.32
C LYS A 77 1.38 13.68 19.96
N HIS A 78 0.59 14.69 19.63
CA HIS A 78 -0.78 14.50 19.18
C HIS A 78 -0.84 13.70 17.88
N CYS A 79 0.04 13.97 16.91
CA CYS A 79 0.18 13.15 15.70
C CYS A 79 0.43 11.67 16.04
N VAL A 80 1.34 11.40 16.98
CA VAL A 80 1.67 10.03 17.41
C VAL A 80 0.45 9.34 18.00
N ARG A 81 -0.32 10.02 18.87
CA ARG A 81 -1.54 9.46 19.46
C ARG A 81 -2.58 9.06 18.39
N ILE A 82 -2.81 9.92 17.39
CA ILE A 82 -3.75 9.63 16.29
C ILE A 82 -3.23 8.44 15.44
N ALA A 83 -1.93 8.39 15.17
CA ALA A 83 -1.33 7.29 14.43
C ALA A 83 -1.49 5.95 15.16
N ASP A 84 -1.27 5.93 16.48
CA ASP A 84 -1.44 4.73 17.31
C ASP A 84 -2.91 4.26 17.32
N GLU A 85 -3.87 5.20 17.44
CA GLU A 85 -5.30 4.89 17.34
C GLU A 85 -5.67 4.29 15.98
N LYS A 86 -5.09 4.82 14.88
CA LYS A 86 -5.30 4.28 13.54
C LYS A 86 -4.75 2.86 13.41
N VAL A 87 -3.55 2.60 13.93
CA VAL A 87 -2.94 1.26 13.93
C VAL A 87 -3.79 0.27 14.74
N ALA A 88 -4.29 0.69 15.89
CA ALA A 88 -5.17 -0.14 16.73
C ALA A 88 -6.47 -0.49 16.00
N LEU A 89 -7.10 0.48 15.34
CA LEU A 89 -8.33 0.27 14.57
C LEU A 89 -8.11 -0.64 13.35
N ALA A 90 -6.98 -0.47 12.64
CA ALA A 90 -6.62 -1.34 11.53
C ALA A 90 -6.42 -2.79 12.00
N SER A 91 -5.71 -2.98 13.12
CA SER A 91 -5.50 -4.30 13.74
C SER A 91 -6.83 -4.94 14.14
N GLN A 92 -7.71 -4.20 14.82
CA GLN A 92 -9.04 -4.68 15.20
C GLN A 92 -9.88 -5.10 13.97
N THR A 93 -9.78 -4.33 12.88
CA THR A 93 -10.50 -4.63 11.63
C THR A 93 -9.96 -5.89 10.97
N TYR A 94 -8.63 -6.06 10.97
CA TYR A 94 -7.98 -7.26 10.46
C TYR A 94 -8.40 -8.50 11.26
N ASP A 95 -8.31 -8.44 12.59
CA ASP A 95 -8.68 -9.55 13.48
C ASP A 95 -10.15 -9.95 13.33
N LEU A 96 -11.05 -8.98 13.13
CA LEU A 96 -12.46 -9.24 12.84
C LEU A 96 -12.61 -10.06 11.56
N VAL A 97 -11.99 -9.62 10.45
CA VAL A 97 -12.07 -10.33 9.17
C VAL A 97 -11.45 -11.72 9.27
N ASP A 98 -10.28 -11.84 9.91
CA ASP A 98 -9.58 -13.11 10.09
C ASP A 98 -10.44 -14.11 10.89
N ALA A 99 -11.10 -13.67 11.96
CA ALA A 99 -12.02 -14.52 12.72
C ALA A 99 -13.17 -15.07 11.85
N HIS A 100 -13.73 -14.25 10.95
CA HIS A 100 -14.77 -14.69 10.02
C HIS A 100 -14.23 -15.66 8.96
N ILE A 101 -13.03 -15.44 8.43
CA ILE A 101 -12.36 -16.36 7.50
C ILE A 101 -12.15 -17.73 8.17
N GLN A 102 -11.64 -17.74 9.40
CA GLN A 102 -11.43 -18.97 10.16
C GLN A 102 -12.74 -19.73 10.43
N GLN A 103 -13.84 -19.02 10.71
CA GLN A 103 -15.15 -19.65 10.88
C GLN A 103 -15.68 -20.24 9.56
N LEU A 104 -15.51 -19.54 8.43
CA LEU A 104 -15.85 -20.05 7.10
C LEU A 104 -15.05 -21.32 6.77
N ASP A 105 -13.74 -21.32 7.00
CA ASP A 105 -12.88 -22.49 6.75
C ASP A 105 -13.27 -23.70 7.62
N GLN A 106 -13.72 -23.47 8.85
CA GLN A 106 -14.19 -24.53 9.75
C GLN A 106 -15.53 -25.13 9.28
N THR A 107 -16.44 -24.29 8.77
CA THR A 107 -17.73 -24.75 8.21
C THR A 107 -17.59 -25.41 6.85
N ALA A 108 -16.63 -24.98 6.03
CA ALA A 108 -16.34 -25.54 4.70
C ALA A 108 -15.58 -26.88 4.73
N LYS A 109 -15.06 -27.32 5.89
CA LYS A 109 -14.43 -28.64 6.06
C LYS A 109 -15.41 -29.83 6.05
N VAL A 110 -16.68 -29.62 5.69
CA VAL A 110 -17.55 -30.71 5.23
C VAL A 110 -16.89 -31.31 3.97
N PRO A 111 -16.72 -32.64 3.84
CA PRO A 111 -16.05 -33.23 2.70
C PRO A 111 -16.93 -33.07 1.44
N THR A 112 -16.80 -31.94 0.76
CA THR A 112 -17.20 -31.81 -0.63
C THR A 112 -15.96 -32.03 -1.48
N GLU A 113 -15.91 -33.14 -2.21
CA GLU A 113 -14.87 -33.50 -3.18
C GLU A 113 -14.88 -32.57 -4.42
N GLN A 114 -15.17 -31.29 -4.25
CA GLN A 114 -15.14 -30.31 -5.34
C GLN A 114 -14.07 -29.26 -5.03
N PRO A 115 -13.11 -29.03 -5.95
CA PRO A 115 -12.16 -27.94 -5.78
C PRO A 115 -12.96 -26.64 -5.65
N ALA A 116 -12.67 -25.86 -4.61
CA ALA A 116 -13.28 -24.56 -4.40
C ALA A 116 -13.14 -23.74 -5.69
N PRO A 117 -14.22 -23.11 -6.20
CA PRO A 117 -14.06 -22.09 -7.21
C PRO A 117 -13.15 -21.02 -6.61
N ALA A 118 -12.08 -20.66 -7.32
CA ALA A 118 -11.26 -19.52 -6.93
C ALA A 118 -12.21 -18.33 -6.71
N ILE A 119 -12.24 -17.81 -5.48
CA ILE A 119 -12.94 -16.57 -5.18
C ILE A 119 -12.21 -15.51 -5.98
N ASP A 120 -12.80 -15.10 -7.10
CA ASP A 120 -12.38 -13.92 -7.83
C ASP A 120 -12.70 -12.73 -6.94
N LEU A 121 -11.69 -12.28 -6.20
CA LEU A 121 -11.72 -10.99 -5.53
C LEU A 121 -11.70 -9.93 -6.63
N GLU A 122 -12.85 -9.72 -7.28
CA GLU A 122 -13.14 -8.51 -8.06
C GLU A 122 -13.30 -7.33 -7.09
N LEU A 123 -12.23 -7.03 -6.35
CA LEU A 123 -11.93 -5.66 -5.99
C LEU A 123 -11.88 -4.91 -7.33
N PRO A 124 -12.60 -3.78 -7.50
CA PRO A 124 -12.52 -3.03 -8.76
C PRO A 124 -11.05 -2.70 -9.01
N VAL A 125 -10.48 -3.34 -10.05
CA VAL A 125 -9.12 -3.12 -10.51
C VAL A 125 -8.94 -1.61 -10.65
N ASP A 126 -7.98 -1.04 -9.93
CA ASP A 126 -7.71 0.39 -9.99
C ASP A 126 -7.51 0.77 -11.47
N PRO A 127 -8.34 1.66 -12.04
CA PRO A 127 -8.24 2.05 -13.45
C PRO A 127 -6.88 2.64 -13.84
N ASN A 128 -6.03 2.99 -12.87
CA ASN A 128 -4.70 3.53 -13.10
C ASN A 128 -3.57 2.50 -12.94
N GLU A 129 -3.85 1.20 -12.73
CA GLU A 129 -2.78 0.21 -12.68
C GLU A 129 -2.13 0.05 -14.07
N PRO A 130 -0.83 0.31 -14.21
CA PRO A 130 -0.14 0.19 -15.49
C PRO A 130 -0.20 -1.24 -16.02
N THR A 131 -0.54 -1.38 -17.30
CA THR A 131 -0.58 -2.68 -17.98
C THR A 131 0.76 -3.00 -18.62
N TYR A 132 1.13 -4.28 -18.56
CA TYR A 132 2.41 -4.79 -19.00
C TYR A 132 2.22 -5.96 -19.98
N CYS A 133 3.35 -6.45 -20.50
CA CYS A 133 3.43 -7.60 -21.38
C CYS A 133 2.64 -7.44 -22.70
N LEU A 134 2.68 -8.46 -23.55
CA LEU A 134 1.92 -8.51 -24.81
C LEU A 134 0.41 -8.72 -24.58
N CYS A 135 0.03 -9.14 -23.37
CA CYS A 135 -1.37 -9.38 -22.99
C CYS A 135 -2.08 -8.13 -22.49
N ASN A 136 -1.37 -7.00 -22.31
CA ASN A 136 -1.89 -5.75 -21.75
C ASN A 136 -2.65 -5.98 -20.42
N GLN A 137 -2.12 -6.86 -19.58
CA GLN A 137 -2.66 -7.14 -18.25
C GLN A 137 -1.75 -6.52 -17.19
N VAL A 138 -2.26 -6.39 -15.97
CA VAL A 138 -1.48 -5.94 -14.81
C VAL A 138 -0.32 -6.89 -14.49
N SER A 139 0.56 -6.50 -13.58
CA SER A 139 1.62 -7.40 -13.12
C SER A 139 1.04 -8.57 -12.33
N TYR A 140 1.35 -9.81 -12.74
CA TYR A 140 0.95 -11.01 -12.01
C TYR A 140 2.01 -12.11 -12.14
N GLY A 141 2.23 -12.88 -11.07
CA GLY A 141 3.23 -13.96 -11.06
C GLY A 141 4.67 -13.47 -11.34
N GLU A 142 5.49 -14.34 -11.93
CA GLU A 142 6.89 -14.03 -12.29
C GLU A 142 6.98 -13.19 -13.57
N MET A 143 7.79 -12.13 -13.53
CA MET A 143 8.00 -11.20 -14.65
C MET A 143 9.48 -11.02 -14.97
N VAL A 144 9.78 -10.81 -16.25
CA VAL A 144 11.12 -10.55 -16.78
C VAL A 144 11.15 -9.19 -17.48
N ALA A 145 12.18 -8.40 -17.19
CA ALA A 145 12.45 -7.15 -17.88
C ALA A 145 13.26 -7.38 -19.17
N CYS A 146 12.92 -6.65 -20.22
CA CYS A 146 13.68 -6.61 -21.46
C CYS A 146 14.90 -5.69 -21.29
N ASP A 147 16.11 -6.20 -21.51
CA ASP A 147 17.37 -5.45 -21.42
C ASP A 147 17.59 -4.42 -22.56
N ASN A 148 16.57 -4.15 -23.37
CA ASN A 148 16.63 -3.09 -24.37
C ASN A 148 15.99 -1.82 -23.81
N ASN A 149 16.79 -0.80 -23.54
CA ASN A 149 16.33 0.49 -22.98
C ASN A 149 15.31 1.23 -23.87
N ASP A 150 15.24 0.90 -25.16
CA ASP A 150 14.23 1.46 -26.09
C ASP A 150 12.97 0.58 -26.19
N CYS A 151 12.79 -0.40 -25.30
CA CYS A 151 11.62 -1.27 -25.31
C CYS A 151 10.39 -0.53 -24.73
N LYS A 152 9.29 -0.48 -25.49
CA LYS A 152 8.08 0.24 -25.05
C LYS A 152 7.30 -0.40 -23.91
N ILE A 153 7.43 -1.72 -23.74
CA ILE A 153 6.63 -2.50 -22.77
C ILE A 153 7.45 -2.81 -21.52
N GLU A 154 8.77 -2.97 -21.69
CA GLU A 154 9.79 -3.23 -20.66
C GLU A 154 9.61 -4.54 -19.88
N TRP A 155 8.41 -4.93 -19.47
CA TRP A 155 8.12 -6.06 -18.58
C TRP A 155 7.17 -7.08 -19.19
N TYR A 156 7.47 -8.36 -19.00
CA TYR A 156 6.72 -9.48 -19.58
C TYR A 156 6.53 -10.62 -18.58
N HIS A 157 5.36 -11.26 -18.57
CA HIS A 157 5.11 -12.43 -17.72
C HIS A 157 5.80 -13.68 -18.27
N PHE A 158 6.31 -14.52 -17.37
CA PHE A 158 7.02 -15.76 -17.71
C PHE A 158 6.21 -16.66 -18.64
N GLY A 159 4.94 -16.90 -18.30
CA GLY A 159 4.03 -17.70 -19.14
C GLY A 159 3.75 -17.09 -20.51
N CYS A 160 3.70 -15.75 -20.63
CA CYS A 160 3.43 -15.08 -21.90
C CYS A 160 4.63 -15.12 -22.86
N VAL A 161 5.85 -15.14 -22.33
CA VAL A 161 7.08 -15.17 -23.15
C VAL A 161 7.81 -16.51 -23.11
N GLY A 162 7.22 -17.53 -22.48
CA GLY A 162 7.76 -18.90 -22.41
C GLY A 162 9.02 -19.01 -21.56
N VAL A 163 9.25 -18.08 -20.64
CA VAL A 163 10.35 -18.14 -19.67
C VAL A 163 9.88 -18.98 -18.50
N LYS A 164 10.66 -20.00 -18.12
CA LYS A 164 10.32 -20.91 -17.01
C LYS A 164 11.13 -20.64 -15.74
N GLU A 165 12.28 -19.99 -15.89
CA GLU A 165 13.19 -19.66 -14.79
C GLU A 165 13.88 -18.33 -15.11
N HIS A 166 14.37 -17.66 -14.08
CA HIS A 166 15.09 -16.40 -14.20
C HIS A 166 16.28 -16.54 -15.19
N PRO A 167 16.31 -15.75 -16.28
CA PRO A 167 17.40 -15.80 -17.25
C PRO A 167 18.73 -15.47 -16.58
N LYS A 168 19.72 -16.35 -16.72
CA LYS A 168 21.09 -16.12 -16.24
C LYS A 168 21.84 -15.24 -17.25
N GLY A 169 21.45 -13.97 -17.35
CA GLY A 169 22.05 -12.97 -18.25
C GLY A 169 21.03 -12.08 -18.92
N LYS A 170 21.46 -11.36 -19.97
CA LYS A 170 20.60 -10.42 -20.68
C LYS A 170 19.47 -11.14 -21.42
N TRP A 171 18.24 -10.71 -21.20
CA TRP A 171 17.05 -11.21 -21.83
C TRP A 171 16.38 -10.12 -22.68
N TYR A 172 15.92 -10.51 -23.86
CA TYR A 172 15.27 -9.60 -24.81
C TYR A 172 13.90 -10.16 -25.19
N CYS A 173 12.89 -9.30 -25.30
CA CYS A 173 11.56 -9.72 -25.68
C CYS A 173 11.49 -10.14 -27.17
N PRO A 174 10.45 -10.88 -27.60
CA PRO A 174 10.29 -11.35 -28.98
C PRO A 174 10.40 -10.23 -30.03
N SER A 175 9.86 -9.06 -29.71
CA SER A 175 9.95 -7.87 -30.56
C SER A 175 11.39 -7.39 -30.70
N CYS A 176 12.13 -7.26 -29.59
CA CYS A 176 13.51 -6.78 -29.61
C CYS A 176 14.48 -7.79 -30.27
N ILE A 177 14.24 -9.09 -30.10
CA ILE A 177 15.02 -10.15 -30.78
C ILE A 177 14.85 -10.06 -32.31
N GLY A 178 13.63 -9.82 -32.80
CA GLY A 178 13.34 -9.68 -34.23
C GLY A 178 14.05 -8.48 -34.88
N PHE A 179 14.13 -7.35 -34.18
CA PHE A 179 14.85 -6.15 -34.65
C PHE A 179 16.38 -6.36 -34.68
N GLN A 180 16.94 -7.10 -33.72
CA GLN A 180 18.37 -7.43 -33.67
C GLN A 180 18.81 -8.30 -34.87
N LYS A 181 17.98 -9.27 -35.30
CA LYS A 181 18.29 -10.13 -36.45
C LYS A 181 18.29 -9.39 -37.80
N LYS A 182 17.40 -8.40 -37.99
CA LYS A 182 17.37 -7.59 -39.22
C LYS A 182 18.60 -6.68 -39.39
N ARG A 183 19.25 -6.26 -38.29
CA ARG A 183 20.47 -5.43 -38.34
C ARG A 183 21.75 -6.20 -38.62
N LYS A 184 21.78 -7.53 -38.41
CA LYS A 184 22.94 -8.40 -38.69
C LYS A 184 22.91 -9.09 -40.06
N GLY A 185 21.87 -8.85 -40.86
CA GLY A 185 21.68 -9.48 -42.18
C GLY A 185 21.80 -8.52 -43.37
N LYS A 186 22.51 -7.40 -43.23
CA LYS A 186 22.86 -6.49 -44.34
C LYS A 186 24.33 -6.13 -44.28
#